data_AF-Q6PTN2-F1
#
_entry.id   AF-Q6PTN2-F1
#
_cell.length_a   1.000
_cell.length_b   1.000
_cell.length_c   1.000
_cell.angle_alpha   90.00
_cell.angle_beta   90.00
_cell.angle_gamma   90.00
#
_symmetry.space_group_name_H-M   'P 1'
#
loop_
_entity.id
_entity.type
_entity.pdbx_description
1 polymer ?
#
loop_
_entity_poly.entity_id
_entity_poly.type
_entity_poly.pdbx_seq_one_letter_code
_entity_poly.pdbx_strand_id
1 'polypeptide(L)'
;AVVSMGIYLGCKVYFIKEGYQGMVDGEEYIVEASWSSVSSIIHKGGTVIGSARCTDFRERAGRLKAAKNLVSKGITNLVVIGGDGSLTGANLFKQEWGSLLDELLSQGQITKEARDKYSHLHIAGMVGSIDNDFCGTDMTIGTDSALHRIIEATDAIVSTAYSHQRTFI
;
A
#
# COMPACT_ATOMS: atom_id res chain seq x y z
N ALA A 1 -1.93 13.02 -2.63
CA ALA A 1 -2.28 12.95 -4.07
C ALA A 1 -3.53 12.11 -4.32
N VAL A 2 -3.49 10.79 -4.07
CA VAL A 2 -4.60 9.85 -4.36
C VAL A 2 -5.93 10.30 -3.74
N VAL A 3 -5.96 10.61 -2.45
CA VAL A 3 -7.16 11.08 -1.75
C VAL A 3 -7.70 12.37 -2.37
N SER A 4 -6.85 13.40 -2.50
CA SER A 4 -7.25 14.71 -3.04
C SER A 4 -7.80 14.61 -4.47
N MET A 5 -7.14 13.83 -5.34
CA MET A 5 -7.58 13.64 -6.72
C MET A 5 -8.86 12.81 -6.81
N GLY A 6 -8.96 11.74 -6.01
CA GLY A 6 -10.17 10.92 -5.95
C GLY A 6 -11.39 11.74 -5.52
N ILE A 7 -11.25 12.53 -4.45
CA ILE A 7 -12.34 13.41 -3.99
C ILE A 7 -12.66 14.49 -5.03
N TYR A 8 -11.64 15.07 -5.69
CA TYR A 8 -11.84 16.05 -6.77
C TYR A 8 -12.65 15.48 -7.95
N LEU A 9 -12.44 14.20 -8.29
CA LEU A 9 -13.21 13.48 -9.32
C LEU A 9 -14.58 12.97 -8.83
N GLY A 10 -14.96 13.28 -7.58
CA GLY A 10 -16.23 12.83 -6.99
C GLY A 10 -16.22 11.38 -6.50
N CYS A 11 -15.06 10.73 -6.40
CA CYS A 11 -14.92 9.39 -5.86
C CYS A 11 -14.91 9.41 -4.32
N LYS A 12 -15.44 8.35 -3.71
CA LYS A 12 -15.20 8.06 -2.30
C LYS A 12 -13.86 7.33 -2.17
N VAL A 13 -13.02 7.80 -1.25
CA VAL A 13 -11.69 7.23 -1.01
C VAL A 13 -11.63 6.69 0.40
N TYR A 14 -11.03 5.51 0.56
CA TYR A 14 -10.83 4.87 1.84
C TYR A 14 -9.34 4.67 2.10
N PHE A 15 -8.91 4.90 3.34
CA PHE A 15 -7.62 4.43 3.83
C PHE A 15 -7.74 2.98 4.28
N ILE A 16 -6.72 2.20 3.97
CA ILE A 16 -6.50 0.88 4.54
C ILE A 16 -5.27 1.01 5.44
N LYS A 17 -5.48 0.97 6.75
CA LYS A 17 -4.40 1.11 7.73
C LYS A 17 -3.58 -0.18 7.82
N GLU A 18 -2.32 -0.06 8.21
CA GLU A 18 -1.40 -1.20 8.40
C GLU A 18 -1.24 -2.09 7.14
N GLY A 19 -1.41 -1.51 5.95
CA GLY A 19 -1.23 -2.19 4.67
C GLY A 19 -2.17 -3.39 4.49
N TYR A 20 -1.63 -4.53 4.06
CA TYR A 20 -2.43 -5.74 3.84
C TYR A 20 -3.04 -6.30 5.12
N GLN A 21 -2.42 -6.07 6.27
CA GLN A 21 -2.93 -6.57 7.54
C GLN A 21 -4.29 -5.95 7.84
N GLY A 22 -4.40 -4.63 7.80
CA GLY A 22 -5.70 -3.97 8.00
C GLY A 22 -6.70 -4.24 6.87
N MET A 23 -6.25 -4.63 5.68
CA MET A 23 -7.16 -5.12 4.64
C MET A 23 -7.81 -6.46 5.03
N VAL A 24 -7.04 -7.36 5.63
CA VAL A 24 -7.50 -8.67 6.12
C VAL A 24 -8.36 -8.52 7.37
N ASP A 25 -7.96 -7.65 8.30
CA ASP A 25 -8.66 -7.42 9.57
C ASP A 25 -9.98 -6.67 9.34
N GLY A 26 -10.01 -5.74 8.38
CA GLY A 26 -11.22 -5.02 7.99
C GLY A 26 -11.69 -4.00 9.02
N GLU A 27 -12.99 -3.67 8.98
CA GLU A 27 -13.65 -2.82 9.98
C GLU A 27 -12.97 -1.47 10.24
N GLU A 28 -12.38 -1.28 11.42
CA GLU A 28 -11.72 -0.04 11.87
C GLU A 28 -10.45 0.31 11.09
N TYR A 29 -9.89 -0.65 10.37
CA TYR A 29 -8.73 -0.45 9.51
C TYR A 29 -9.09 0.11 8.13
N ILE A 30 -10.37 0.05 7.73
CA ILE A 30 -10.86 0.62 6.45
C ILE A 30 -11.71 1.87 6.73
N VAL A 31 -11.07 3.04 6.67
CA VAL A 31 -11.64 4.32 7.11
C VAL A 31 -11.85 5.26 5.92
N GLU A 32 -13.02 5.88 5.81
CA GLU A 32 -13.28 6.87 4.76
C GLU A 32 -12.38 8.10 4.94
N ALA A 33 -11.73 8.49 3.85
CA ALA A 33 -10.83 9.64 3.81
C ALA A 33 -11.62 10.92 3.48
N SER A 34 -11.27 12.01 4.15
CA SER A 34 -11.78 13.35 3.88
C SER A 34 -10.67 14.27 3.35
N TRP A 35 -11.03 15.44 2.84
CA TRP A 35 -10.04 16.47 2.47
C TRP A 35 -9.12 16.84 3.64
N SER A 36 -9.66 16.96 4.85
CA SER A 36 -8.90 17.28 6.06
C SER A 36 -7.97 16.14 6.50
N SER A 37 -8.31 14.88 6.20
CA SER A 37 -7.52 13.71 6.60
C SER A 37 -6.12 13.64 6.00
N VAL A 38 -5.89 14.34 4.87
CA VAL A 38 -4.58 14.44 4.21
C VAL A 38 -3.95 15.82 4.33
N SER A 39 -4.50 16.69 5.17
CA SER A 39 -3.88 17.98 5.45
C SER A 39 -2.60 17.80 6.27
N SER A 40 -1.58 18.62 5.98
CA SER A 40 -0.33 18.66 6.76
C SER A 40 0.44 17.33 6.85
N ILE A 41 0.32 16.45 5.86
CA ILE A 41 1.10 15.20 5.80
C ILE A 41 2.28 15.24 4.82
N ILE A 42 2.38 16.26 3.96
CA ILE A 42 3.37 16.32 2.86
C ILE A 42 4.82 16.33 3.38
N HIS A 43 5.06 16.96 4.54
CA HIS A 43 6.39 17.07 5.15
C HIS A 43 6.73 15.90 6.09
N LYS A 44 5.79 14.96 6.31
CA LYS A 44 6.00 13.85 7.25
C LYS A 44 6.65 12.68 6.52
N GLY A 45 7.74 12.17 7.08
CA GLY A 45 8.33 10.91 6.63
C GLY A 45 7.48 9.70 7.03
N GLY A 46 7.68 8.58 6.31
CA GLY A 46 6.94 7.34 6.53
C GLY A 46 5.48 7.40 6.06
N THR A 47 4.66 6.48 6.56
CA THR A 47 3.25 6.35 6.17
C THR A 47 2.33 6.71 7.33
N VAL A 48 1.51 7.75 7.18
CA VAL A 48 0.53 8.19 8.20
C VAL A 48 -0.54 7.12 8.48
N ILE A 49 -0.75 6.20 7.54
CA ILE A 49 -1.70 5.08 7.64
C ILE A 49 -1.06 3.78 8.14
N GLY A 50 0.24 3.79 8.46
CA GLY A 50 0.98 2.60 8.88
C GLY A 50 1.32 1.66 7.72
N SER A 51 2.23 0.73 8.00
CA SER A 51 2.68 -0.30 7.06
C SER A 51 3.10 -1.53 7.85
N ALA A 52 2.27 -2.58 7.85
CA ALA A 52 2.58 -3.84 8.51
C ALA A 52 2.89 -4.93 7.48
N ARG A 53 3.85 -5.80 7.82
CA ARG A 53 4.03 -7.07 7.11
C ARG A 53 2.83 -7.95 7.43
N CYS A 54 2.23 -8.55 6.42
CA CYS A 54 1.06 -9.42 6.60
C CYS A 54 1.41 -10.83 6.10
N THR A 55 1.48 -11.78 7.03
CA THR A 55 1.63 -13.22 6.70
C THR A 55 0.34 -13.78 6.16
N ASP A 56 -0.79 -13.37 6.71
CA ASP A 56 -2.11 -13.90 6.38
C ASP A 56 -2.47 -13.66 4.91
N PHE A 57 -2.03 -12.53 4.33
CA PHE A 57 -2.26 -12.20 2.93
C PHE A 57 -1.47 -13.10 1.95
N ARG A 58 -0.44 -13.81 2.42
CA ARG A 58 0.25 -14.84 1.64
C ARG A 58 -0.60 -16.09 1.47
N GLU A 59 -1.50 -16.34 2.40
CA GLU A 59 -2.44 -17.45 2.36
C GLU A 59 -3.74 -17.05 1.65
N ARG A 60 -4.33 -18.01 0.94
CA ARG A 60 -5.61 -17.79 0.24
C ARG A 60 -6.72 -17.39 1.21
N ALA A 61 -6.73 -17.95 2.42
CA ALA A 61 -7.70 -17.62 3.46
C ALA A 61 -7.66 -16.14 3.89
N GLY A 62 -6.47 -15.54 4.00
CA GLY A 62 -6.35 -14.11 4.29
C GLY A 62 -6.82 -13.25 3.11
N ARG A 63 -6.47 -13.64 1.88
CA ARG A 63 -6.98 -12.95 0.68
C ARG A 63 -8.50 -13.02 0.56
N LEU A 64 -9.10 -14.16 0.92
CA LEU A 64 -10.56 -14.32 0.95
C LEU A 64 -11.23 -13.35 1.95
N LYS A 65 -10.66 -13.22 3.16
CA LYS A 65 -11.11 -12.23 4.15
C LYS A 65 -10.97 -10.80 3.63
N ALA A 66 -9.84 -10.46 3.05
CA ALA A 66 -9.59 -9.15 2.47
C ALA A 66 -10.60 -8.83 1.34
N ALA A 67 -10.86 -9.78 0.44
CA ALA A 67 -11.85 -9.60 -0.62
C ALA A 67 -13.25 -9.33 -0.07
N LYS A 68 -13.66 -10.07 0.97
CA LYS A 68 -14.93 -9.83 1.67
C LYS A 68 -15.01 -8.41 2.25
N ASN A 69 -13.95 -7.95 2.91
CA ASN A 69 -13.91 -6.63 3.53
C ASN A 69 -13.98 -5.49 2.49
N LEU A 70 -13.35 -5.66 1.34
CA LEU A 70 -13.45 -4.71 0.24
C LEU A 70 -14.87 -4.69 -0.36
N VAL A 71 -15.44 -5.87 -0.63
CA VAL A 71 -16.80 -6.01 -1.18
C VAL A 71 -17.86 -5.44 -0.25
N SER A 72 -17.73 -5.64 1.07
CA SER A 72 -18.69 -5.12 2.05
C SER A 72 -18.73 -3.58 2.08
N LYS A 73 -17.61 -2.93 1.73
CA LYS A 73 -17.49 -1.47 1.57
C LYS A 73 -17.73 -1.00 0.14
N GLY A 74 -17.97 -1.90 -0.81
CA GLY A 74 -18.13 -1.60 -2.23
C GLY A 74 -16.86 -1.07 -2.90
N ILE A 75 -15.68 -1.50 -2.42
CA ILE A 75 -14.38 -1.09 -2.94
C ILE A 75 -13.92 -2.09 -4.00
N THR A 76 -13.76 -1.62 -5.24
CA THR A 76 -13.24 -2.40 -6.38
C THR A 76 -12.06 -1.73 -7.08
N ASN A 77 -11.62 -0.59 -6.55
CA ASN A 77 -10.48 0.16 -7.07
C ASN A 77 -9.45 0.27 -5.95
N LEU A 78 -8.29 -0.34 -6.15
CA LEU A 78 -7.23 -0.40 -5.16
C LEU A 78 -5.99 0.34 -5.68
N VAL A 79 -5.47 1.26 -4.88
CA VAL A 79 -4.17 1.89 -5.13
C VAL A 79 -3.20 1.36 -4.09
N VAL A 80 -2.18 0.63 -4.55
CA VAL A 80 -1.17 0.00 -3.70
C VAL A 80 0.12 0.81 -3.79
N ILE A 81 0.59 1.31 -2.65
CA ILE A 81 1.85 2.05 -2.54
C ILE A 81 2.82 1.20 -1.71
N GLY A 82 3.91 0.74 -2.31
CA GLY A 82 4.89 -0.11 -1.62
C GLY A 82 6.01 -0.58 -2.53
N GLY A 83 6.83 -1.50 -2.03
CA GLY A 83 7.92 -2.11 -2.79
C GLY A 83 7.47 -3.29 -3.66
N ASP A 84 8.44 -4.01 -4.22
CA ASP A 84 8.22 -5.14 -5.13
C ASP A 84 7.29 -6.22 -4.55
N GLY A 85 7.53 -6.65 -3.32
CA GLY A 85 6.71 -7.68 -2.67
C GLY A 85 5.24 -7.27 -2.52
N SER A 86 4.97 -5.97 -2.28
CA SER A 86 3.60 -5.46 -2.21
C SER A 86 2.93 -5.47 -3.58
N LEU A 87 3.62 -5.01 -4.62
CA LEU A 87 3.08 -4.95 -5.98
C LEU A 87 2.84 -6.36 -6.56
N THR A 88 3.74 -7.30 -6.26
CA THR A 88 3.58 -8.72 -6.58
C THR A 88 2.35 -9.31 -5.90
N GLY A 89 2.15 -9.04 -4.59
CA GLY A 89 0.96 -9.47 -3.86
C GLY A 89 -0.34 -8.88 -4.44
N ALA A 90 -0.31 -7.62 -4.86
CA ALA A 90 -1.45 -6.98 -5.53
C ALA A 90 -1.79 -7.65 -6.87
N ASN A 91 -0.78 -7.98 -7.68
CA ASN A 91 -0.97 -8.65 -8.95
C ASN A 91 -1.61 -10.03 -8.76
N LEU A 92 -1.11 -10.82 -7.81
CA LEU A 92 -1.69 -12.13 -7.47
C LEU A 92 -3.15 -11.98 -7.02
N PHE A 93 -3.43 -11.00 -6.14
CA PHE A 93 -4.78 -10.75 -5.64
C PHE A 93 -5.77 -10.39 -6.77
N LYS A 94 -5.34 -9.61 -7.76
CA LYS A 94 -6.13 -9.29 -8.95
C LYS A 94 -6.44 -10.53 -9.79
N GLN A 95 -5.47 -11.40 -9.99
CA GLN A 95 -5.63 -12.63 -10.78
C GLN A 95 -6.60 -13.60 -10.09
N GLU A 96 -6.52 -13.70 -8.76
CA GLU A 96 -7.38 -14.60 -7.98
C GLU A 96 -8.78 -14.04 -7.70
N TRP A 97 -9.01 -12.73 -7.92
CA TRP A 97 -10.22 -12.00 -7.52
C TRP A 97 -11.53 -12.73 -7.85
N GLY A 98 -11.69 -13.16 -9.11
CA GLY A 98 -12.90 -13.87 -9.54
C GLY A 98 -13.14 -15.16 -8.75
N SER A 99 -12.08 -15.96 -8.55
CA SER A 99 -12.17 -17.21 -7.80
C SER A 99 -12.47 -16.98 -6.31
N LEU A 100 -11.98 -15.88 -5.73
CA LEU A 100 -12.27 -15.50 -4.35
C LEU A 100 -13.74 -15.11 -4.18
N LEU A 101 -14.31 -14.38 -5.16
CA LEU A 101 -15.72 -14.02 -5.12
C LEU A 101 -16.64 -15.23 -5.28
N ASP A 102 -16.31 -16.16 -6.18
CA ASP A 102 -17.10 -17.39 -6.35
C ASP A 102 -17.06 -18.24 -5.07
N GLU A 103 -15.91 -18.30 -4.39
CA GLU A 103 -15.76 -18.96 -3.10
C GLU A 103 -16.58 -18.27 -2.00
N LEU A 104 -16.54 -16.93 -1.90
CA LEU A 104 -17.36 -16.15 -0.96
C LEU A 104 -18.87 -16.33 -1.20
N LEU A 105 -19.28 -16.43 -2.47
CA LEU A 105 -20.67 -16.69 -2.85
C LEU A 105 -21.11 -18.09 -2.41
N SER A 106 -20.26 -19.10 -2.63
CA SER A 106 -20.54 -20.49 -2.21
C SER A 106 -20.68 -20.64 -0.69
N GLN A 107 -19.94 -19.83 0.07
CA GLN A 107 -19.99 -19.79 1.53
C GLN A 107 -21.14 -18.91 2.07
N GLY A 108 -21.93 -18.29 1.19
CA GLY A 108 -23.03 -17.39 1.55
C GLY A 108 -22.58 -16.09 2.22
N GLN A 109 -21.30 -15.70 2.06
CA GLN A 109 -20.75 -14.49 2.68
C GLN A 109 -21.05 -13.22 1.87
N ILE A 110 -21.35 -13.37 0.59
CA ILE A 110 -21.77 -12.28 -0.31
C ILE A 110 -23.01 -12.71 -1.11
N THR A 111 -23.80 -11.74 -1.56
CA THR A 111 -24.95 -12.02 -2.43
C THR A 111 -24.51 -12.12 -3.90
N LYS A 112 -25.36 -12.72 -4.75
CA LYS A 112 -25.10 -12.83 -6.19
C LYS A 112 -25.01 -11.45 -6.85
N GLU A 113 -25.85 -10.51 -6.42
CA GLU A 113 -25.83 -9.13 -6.91
C GLU A 113 -24.52 -8.43 -6.57
N ALA A 114 -24.00 -8.63 -5.35
CA ALA A 114 -22.71 -8.08 -4.94
C ALA A 114 -21.57 -8.66 -5.77
N ARG A 115 -21.58 -9.97 -6.01
CA ARG A 115 -20.60 -10.64 -6.86
C ARG A 115 -20.59 -10.06 -8.27
N ASP A 116 -21.76 -9.90 -8.89
CA ASP A 116 -21.84 -9.41 -10.27
C ASP A 116 -21.45 -7.93 -10.37
N LYS A 117 -21.87 -7.11 -9.40
CA LYS A 117 -21.53 -5.68 -9.32
C LYS A 117 -20.04 -5.44 -9.09
N TYR A 118 -19.39 -6.26 -8.28
CA TYR A 118 -17.98 -6.09 -7.88
C TYR A 118 -17.05 -7.13 -8.54
N SER A 119 -17.46 -7.66 -9.69
CA SER A 119 -16.78 -8.73 -10.43
C SER A 119 -15.36 -8.39 -10.88
N HIS A 120 -15.04 -7.11 -11.05
CA HIS A 120 -13.73 -6.66 -11.51
C HIS A 120 -13.01 -5.83 -10.44
N LEU A 121 -11.74 -6.19 -10.19
CA LEU A 121 -10.82 -5.43 -9.36
C LEU A 121 -9.85 -4.64 -10.24
N HIS A 122 -9.88 -3.31 -10.12
CA HIS A 122 -8.91 -2.42 -10.72
C HIS A 122 -7.79 -2.14 -9.72
N ILE A 123 -6.55 -2.34 -10.13
CA ILE A 123 -5.38 -2.07 -9.30
C ILE A 123 -4.45 -1.10 -10.04
N ALA A 124 -4.01 -0.07 -9.32
CA ALA A 124 -2.89 0.79 -9.70
C ALA A 124 -1.79 0.68 -8.64
N GLY A 125 -0.54 0.53 -9.08
CA GLY A 125 0.63 0.42 -8.21
C GLY A 125 1.48 1.69 -8.24
N MET A 126 2.01 2.10 -7.10
CA MET A 126 3.06 3.11 -7.00
C MET A 126 4.24 2.53 -6.22
N VAL A 127 5.44 2.71 -6.76
CA VAL A 127 6.64 2.13 -6.15
C VAL A 127 7.17 3.06 -5.05
N GLY A 128 7.02 2.63 -3.80
CA GLY A 128 7.62 3.25 -2.62
C GLY A 128 8.73 2.35 -2.08
N SER A 129 9.98 2.69 -2.40
CA SER A 129 11.18 1.96 -1.98
C SER A 129 12.33 2.95 -1.87
N ILE A 130 13.22 2.74 -0.89
CA ILE A 130 14.48 3.48 -0.78
C ILE A 130 15.58 2.84 -1.65
N ASP A 131 15.40 1.58 -2.03
CA ASP A 131 16.42 0.75 -2.67
C ASP A 131 16.54 0.97 -4.18
N ASN A 132 15.56 1.64 -4.81
CA ASN A 132 15.45 1.82 -6.27
C ASN A 132 15.55 0.50 -7.06
N ASP A 133 14.90 -0.53 -6.54
CA ASP A 133 15.07 -1.93 -6.94
C ASP A 133 13.93 -2.46 -7.83
N PHE A 134 12.95 -1.63 -8.19
CA PHE A 134 11.83 -2.05 -9.02
C PHE A 134 12.11 -1.82 -10.50
N CYS A 135 12.12 -2.90 -11.27
CA CYS A 135 12.34 -2.82 -12.71
C CYS A 135 11.18 -2.11 -13.41
N GLY A 136 11.49 -1.25 -14.38
CA GLY A 136 10.51 -0.49 -15.16
C GLY A 136 10.22 0.92 -14.66
N THR A 137 10.85 1.36 -13.56
CA THR A 137 10.91 2.79 -13.18
C THR A 137 12.36 3.24 -13.08
N ASP A 138 12.63 4.49 -13.47
CA ASP A 138 13.98 5.08 -13.34
C ASP A 138 14.28 5.46 -11.88
N MET A 139 13.24 5.78 -11.10
CA MET A 139 13.34 6.21 -9.71
C MET A 139 12.14 5.71 -8.88
N THR A 140 12.39 5.27 -7.65
CA THR A 140 11.35 4.92 -6.67
C THR A 140 11.13 6.02 -5.63
N ILE A 141 9.90 6.12 -5.12
CA ILE A 141 9.57 7.11 -4.08
C ILE A 141 10.32 6.76 -2.80
N GLY A 142 11.20 7.67 -2.37
CA GLY A 142 12.00 7.53 -1.14
C GLY A 142 13.50 7.44 -1.38
N THR A 143 13.95 7.07 -2.58
CA THR A 143 15.38 6.91 -2.90
C THR A 143 16.18 8.19 -2.68
N ASP A 144 15.74 9.32 -3.25
CA ASP A 144 16.42 10.60 -3.09
C ASP A 144 16.48 11.04 -1.61
N SER A 145 15.39 10.85 -0.88
CA SER A 145 15.33 11.15 0.55
C SER A 145 16.30 10.29 1.36
N ALA A 146 16.41 8.99 1.04
CA ALA A 146 17.36 8.09 1.68
C ALA A 146 18.81 8.45 1.35
N LEU A 147 19.11 8.74 0.07
CA LEU A 147 20.42 9.20 -0.37
C LEU A 147 20.82 10.48 0.35
N HIS A 148 19.90 11.43 0.50
CA HIS A 148 20.16 12.66 1.23
C HIS A 148 20.52 12.41 2.70
N ARG A 149 19.87 11.44 3.38
CA ARG A 149 20.27 11.02 4.73
C ARG A 149 21.66 10.36 4.77
N ILE A 150 22.01 9.57 3.75
CA ILE A 150 23.33 8.94 3.63
C ILE A 150 24.42 10.01 3.49
N ILE A 151 24.19 11.03 2.66
CA ILE A 151 25.13 12.13 2.45
C ILE A 151 25.34 12.90 3.75
N GLU A 152 24.28 13.28 4.45
CA GLU A 152 24.39 13.96 5.75
C GLU A 152 25.20 13.16 6.78
N ALA A 153 24.96 11.84 6.87
CA ALA A 153 25.70 10.97 7.77
C ALA A 153 27.18 10.87 7.38
N THR A 154 27.46 10.80 6.07
CA THR A 154 28.82 10.74 5.54
C THR A 154 29.56 12.04 5.85
N ASP A 155 28.96 13.20 5.57
CA ASP A 155 29.54 14.52 5.83
C ASP A 155 29.86 14.72 7.31
N ALA A 156 29.00 14.23 8.21
CA ALA A 156 29.23 14.27 9.65
C ALA A 156 30.49 13.48 10.06
N ILE A 157 30.79 12.36 9.40
CA ILE A 157 31.91 11.47 9.74
C ILE A 157 33.22 11.95 9.09
N VAL A 158 33.18 12.56 7.90
CA VAL A 158 34.36 12.98 7.12
C VAL A 158 35.34 13.85 7.93
N SER A 159 34.82 14.78 8.72
CA SER A 159 35.64 15.67 9.57
C SER A 159 36.52 14.90 10.57
N THR A 160 35.97 13.83 11.18
CA THR A 160 36.67 12.96 12.13
C THR A 160 37.62 12.00 11.42
N ALA A 161 37.21 11.48 10.27
CA ALA A 161 38.04 10.60 9.45
C ALA A 161 39.35 11.27 9.04
N TYR A 162 39.26 12.53 8.57
CA TYR A 162 40.44 13.32 8.18
C TYR A 162 41.35 13.64 9.37
N SER A 163 40.77 14.03 10.52
CA SER A 163 41.54 14.45 11.70
C SER A 163 42.34 13.31 12.33
N HIS A 164 41.82 12.09 12.31
CA HIS A 164 42.46 10.93 12.95
C HIS A 164 42.97 9.88 11.97
N GLN A 165 42.96 10.17 10.66
CA GLN A 165 43.34 9.22 9.60
C GLN A 165 42.64 7.86 9.75
N ARG A 166 41.33 7.91 10.06
CA ARG A 166 40.51 6.70 10.27
C ARG A 166 39.82 6.28 8.99
N THR A 167 39.70 4.97 8.80
CA THR A 167 38.84 4.38 7.77
C THR A 167 37.50 4.02 8.41
N PHE A 168 36.40 4.46 7.80
CA PHE A 168 35.03 4.13 8.19
C PHE A 168 34.41 3.27 7.08
N ILE A 169 33.65 2.25 7.47
CA ILE A 169 32.90 1.33 6.59
C ILE A 169 31.42 1.51 6.89
#